data_AF-A0A4Q2Z6A0-F1
#
_entry.id   AF-A0A4Q2Z6A0-F1
#
_cell.length_a   1.000
_cell.length_b   1.000
_cell.length_c   1.000
_cell.angle_alpha   90.00
_cell.angle_beta   90.00
_cell.angle_gamma   90.00
#
_symmetry.space_group_name_H-M   'P 1'
#
loop_
_entity.id
_entity.type
_entity.pdbx_description
1 polymer ?
#
loop_
_entity_poly.entity_id
_entity_poly.type
_entity_poly.pdbx_seq_one_letter_code
_entity_poly.pdbx_strand_id
1 'polypeptide(L)'
;MKLPLFPLAGLVPALLIVSVHGQAVGVPVLSTPGSATWLSEITSTGTRMIFTITGDTVLDWGQFNLGSGSELIFDFVGGNSVTNMLNGTSANSINGSVTSNGNVGFFSPNAPLKVTGTVTANNVTLATMDVDPQAFNSGGTFTMNAGSG
;
A
#
# COMPACT_ATOMS: atom_id res chain seq x y z
N MET A 1 -8.04 69.91 4.83
CA MET A 1 -8.76 68.75 5.41
C MET A 1 -8.17 67.47 4.82
N LYS A 2 -8.00 66.45 5.67
CA LYS A 2 -7.28 65.16 5.50
C LYS A 2 -7.28 64.51 4.09
N LEU A 3 -6.10 64.10 3.64
CA LEU A 3 -5.89 63.00 2.69
C LEU A 3 -5.36 61.79 3.47
N PRO A 4 -5.97 60.58 3.36
CA PRO A 4 -5.44 59.40 4.01
C PRO A 4 -4.32 58.75 3.19
N LEU A 5 -3.25 58.40 3.91
CA LEU A 5 -2.11 57.60 3.46
C LEU A 5 -2.54 56.11 3.49
N PHE A 6 -2.52 55.41 2.36
CA PHE A 6 -2.71 53.96 2.33
C PHE A 6 -1.34 53.26 2.32
N PRO A 7 -1.10 52.27 3.21
CA PRO A 7 0.15 51.52 3.18
C PRO A 7 0.13 50.46 2.07
N LEU A 8 1.24 50.39 1.35
CA LEU A 8 1.59 49.35 0.38
C LEU A 8 1.86 48.04 1.16
N ALA A 9 0.84 47.19 1.33
CA ALA A 9 1.00 45.87 1.90
C ALA A 9 1.53 44.92 0.81
N GLY A 10 2.76 44.45 1.01
CA GLY A 10 3.48 43.58 0.09
C GLY A 10 2.77 42.25 -0.15
N LEU A 11 2.60 41.91 -1.43
CA LEU A 11 2.41 40.53 -1.85
C LEU A 11 3.68 39.75 -1.51
N VAL A 12 3.63 38.94 -0.45
CA VAL A 12 4.57 37.84 -0.28
C VAL A 12 4.14 36.76 -1.28
N PRO A 13 5.01 36.30 -2.21
CA PRO A 13 4.68 35.16 -3.03
C PRO A 13 4.58 33.95 -2.10
N ALA A 14 3.40 33.34 -2.02
CA ALA A 14 3.26 32.02 -1.44
C ALA A 14 4.09 31.05 -2.31
N LEU A 15 5.28 30.71 -1.84
CA LEU A 15 6.11 29.69 -2.45
C LEU A 15 5.37 28.35 -2.29
N LEU A 16 4.71 27.91 -3.36
CA LEU A 16 4.07 26.60 -3.41
C LEU A 16 5.19 25.55 -3.43
N ILE A 17 5.58 25.05 -2.26
CA ILE A 17 6.47 23.90 -2.16
C ILE A 17 5.63 22.68 -2.57
N VAL A 18 5.67 22.32 -3.85
CA VAL A 18 5.15 21.04 -4.31
C VAL A 18 6.07 19.98 -3.74
N SER A 19 5.64 19.28 -2.69
CA SER A 19 6.38 18.12 -2.19
C SER A 19 6.33 17.04 -3.28
N VAL A 20 7.48 16.77 -3.90
CA VAL A 20 7.67 15.71 -4.92
C VAL A 20 7.76 14.31 -4.29
N HIS A 21 7.41 14.17 -3.01
CA HIS A 21 7.69 12.96 -2.25
C HIS A 21 6.46 12.04 -2.20
N GLY A 22 6.51 10.98 -3.00
CA GLY A 22 5.62 9.82 -2.88
C GLY A 22 5.01 9.44 -4.22
N GLN A 23 5.56 8.40 -4.87
CA GLN A 23 4.74 7.68 -5.85
C GLN A 23 3.60 7.00 -5.09
N ALA A 24 2.37 7.32 -5.48
CA ALA A 24 1.19 6.66 -4.96
C ALA A 24 1.28 5.16 -5.27
N VAL A 25 0.96 4.32 -4.29
CA VAL A 25 0.71 2.90 -4.56
C VAL A 25 -0.43 2.84 -5.57
N GLY A 26 -0.30 2.02 -6.62
CA GLY A 26 -1.39 1.78 -7.57
C GLY A 26 -2.66 1.35 -6.84
N VAL A 27 -3.84 1.47 -7.44
CA VAL A 27 -5.07 0.96 -6.82
C VAL A 27 -5.18 -0.54 -7.11
N PRO A 28 -5.35 -1.42 -6.11
CA PRO A 28 -5.51 -2.85 -6.37
C PRO A 28 -6.87 -3.14 -6.99
N VAL A 29 -6.95 -4.25 -7.72
CA VAL A 29 -8.20 -4.90 -8.08
C VAL A 29 -8.53 -5.92 -6.99
N LEU A 30 -9.71 -5.82 -6.40
CA LEU A 30 -10.20 -6.83 -5.46
C LEU A 30 -10.55 -8.11 -6.25
N SER A 31 -9.91 -9.24 -5.95
CA SER A 31 -10.03 -10.44 -6.80
C SER A 31 -10.60 -11.69 -6.13
N THR A 32 -11.02 -11.68 -4.85
CA THR A 32 -11.69 -12.86 -4.22
C THR A 32 -12.37 -12.51 -2.87
N PRO A 33 -13.24 -13.38 -2.28
CA PRO A 33 -14.59 -13.08 -1.76
C PRO A 33 -14.68 -12.21 -0.49
N GLY A 34 -13.55 -11.73 0.04
CA GLY A 34 -13.53 -10.78 1.14
C GLY A 34 -14.00 -9.39 0.73
N SER A 35 -14.28 -8.56 1.74
CA SER A 35 -14.65 -7.16 1.55
C SER A 35 -13.62 -6.26 2.21
N ALA A 36 -13.04 -5.37 1.41
CA ALA A 36 -12.20 -4.29 1.88
C ALA A 36 -12.70 -2.97 1.29
N THR A 37 -12.70 -1.94 2.11
CA THR A 37 -12.79 -0.54 1.66
C THR A 37 -11.44 0.12 1.88
N TRP A 38 -11.16 1.19 1.15
CA TRP A 38 -9.91 1.92 1.34
C TRP A 38 -10.10 3.42 1.34
N LEU A 39 -9.21 4.08 2.10
CA LEU A 39 -9.00 5.52 2.09
C LEU A 39 -7.55 5.80 1.72
N SER A 40 -7.32 6.90 1.00
CA SER A 40 -5.99 7.40 0.70
C SER A 40 -5.88 8.86 1.14
N GLU A 41 -4.81 9.19 1.86
CA GLU A 41 -4.49 10.54 2.28
C GLU A 41 -3.02 10.90 1.97
N ILE A 42 -2.76 12.17 1.69
CA ILE A 42 -1.40 12.67 1.52
C ILE A 42 -0.85 13.02 2.90
N THR A 43 0.35 12.53 3.21
CA THR A 43 1.08 12.87 4.43
C THR A 43 2.20 13.86 4.13
N SER A 44 2.88 14.35 5.15
CA SER A 44 4.06 15.22 4.96
C SER A 44 5.23 14.52 4.25
N THR A 45 5.25 13.19 4.24
CA THR A 45 6.37 12.37 3.73
C THR A 45 5.99 11.48 2.54
N GLY A 46 4.71 11.32 2.22
CA GLY A 46 4.25 10.41 1.17
C GLY A 46 2.73 10.29 1.12
N THR A 47 2.24 9.07 0.89
CA THR A 47 0.81 8.73 0.91
C THR A 47 0.56 7.68 1.98
N ARG A 48 -0.53 7.83 2.74
CA ARG A 48 -1.06 6.77 3.60
C ARG A 48 -2.29 6.16 2.94
N MET A 49 -2.26 4.86 2.73
CA MET A 49 -3.40 4.07 2.27
C MET A 49 -3.85 3.15 3.40
N ILE A 50 -5.13 3.21 3.76
CA ILE A 50 -5.72 2.39 4.83
C ILE A 50 -6.77 1.50 4.21
N PHE A 51 -6.60 0.18 4.32
CA PHE A 51 -7.60 -0.82 3.99
C PHE A 51 -8.32 -1.23 5.27
N THR A 52 -9.63 -1.02 5.31
CA THR A 52 -10.50 -1.61 6.33
C THR A 52 -11.01 -2.95 5.81
N ILE A 53 -10.56 -4.04 6.42
CA ILE A 53 -10.83 -5.41 5.99
C ILE A 53 -11.90 -6.01 6.90
N THR A 54 -12.97 -6.53 6.29
CA THR A 54 -14.13 -7.12 7.01
C THR A 54 -14.21 -8.64 6.86
N GLY A 55 -13.35 -9.24 6.03
CA GLY A 55 -13.18 -10.68 5.84
C GLY A 55 -11.89 -10.96 5.09
N ASP A 56 -11.40 -12.20 5.12
CA ASP A 56 -10.11 -12.53 4.50
C ASP A 56 -10.12 -12.17 3.01
N THR A 57 -9.14 -11.37 2.60
CA THR A 57 -9.19 -10.64 1.33
C THR A 57 -7.99 -10.96 0.46
N VAL A 58 -8.19 -10.90 -0.85
CA VAL A 58 -7.13 -10.97 -1.85
C VAL A 58 -7.14 -9.69 -2.65
N LEU A 59 -5.98 -9.03 -2.69
CA LEU A 59 -5.73 -7.80 -3.43
C LEU A 59 -4.79 -8.13 -4.59
N ASP A 60 -5.26 -7.92 -5.82
CA ASP A 60 -4.48 -8.10 -7.03
C ASP A 60 -3.90 -6.76 -7.49
N TRP A 61 -2.58 -6.73 -7.70
CA TRP A 61 -1.84 -5.54 -8.06
C TRP A 61 -1.15 -5.76 -9.40
N GLY A 62 -1.51 -4.95 -10.40
CA GLY A 62 -0.78 -4.88 -11.66
C GLY A 62 0.64 -4.32 -11.49
N GLN A 63 0.87 -3.51 -10.45
CA GLN A 63 2.19 -3.10 -9.98
C GLN A 63 2.08 -2.63 -8.54
N PHE A 64 3.04 -3.00 -7.69
CA PHE A 64 3.10 -2.57 -6.30
C PHE A 64 4.41 -1.84 -6.01
N ASN A 65 4.33 -0.53 -5.79
CA ASN A 65 5.46 0.31 -5.38
C ASN A 65 5.04 1.19 -4.20
N LEU A 66 5.43 0.79 -3.01
CA LEU A 66 5.28 1.61 -1.81
C LEU A 66 6.54 2.45 -1.63
N GLY A 67 6.47 3.72 -2.01
CA GLY A 67 7.59 4.66 -1.87
C GLY A 67 8.03 4.89 -0.42
N SER A 68 9.27 5.33 -0.23
CA SER A 68 9.75 5.78 1.09
C SER A 68 8.89 6.94 1.60
N GLY A 69 8.58 6.95 2.89
CA GLY A 69 7.68 7.95 3.51
C GLY A 69 6.18 7.69 3.29
N SER A 70 5.81 6.73 2.45
CA SER A 70 4.44 6.24 2.30
C SER A 70 4.13 5.10 3.28
N GLU A 71 2.85 4.95 3.59
CA GLU A 71 2.34 3.99 4.56
C GLU A 71 1.17 3.19 3.96
N LEU A 72 1.16 1.88 4.20
CA LEU A 72 0.05 1.00 3.86
C LEU A 72 -0.41 0.31 5.15
N ILE A 73 -1.68 0.50 5.50
CA ILE A 73 -2.26 0.00 6.73
C ILE A 73 -3.37 -0.99 6.37
N PHE A 74 -3.29 -2.20 6.91
CA PHE A 74 -4.35 -3.20 6.88
C PHE A 74 -5.00 -3.27 8.25
N ASP A 75 -6.21 -2.72 8.36
CA ASP A 75 -7.01 -2.71 9.58
C ASP A 75 -8.15 -3.71 9.47
N PHE A 76 -8.00 -4.86 10.11
CA PHE A 76 -8.98 -5.92 10.17
C PHE A 76 -10.03 -5.62 11.25
N VAL A 77 -11.26 -5.36 10.80
CA VAL A 77 -12.47 -5.36 11.64
C VAL A 77 -13.23 -6.69 11.53
N GLY A 78 -12.84 -7.55 10.58
CA GLY A 78 -13.28 -8.92 10.40
C GLY A 78 -12.31 -9.70 9.51
N GLY A 79 -12.31 -11.03 9.60
CA GLY A 79 -11.23 -11.86 9.06
C GLY A 79 -9.92 -11.64 9.82
N ASN A 80 -8.82 -12.21 9.31
CA ASN A 80 -7.49 -12.02 9.87
C ASN A 80 -6.35 -12.09 8.85
N SER A 81 -6.62 -12.32 7.57
CA SER A 81 -5.58 -12.48 6.54
C SER A 81 -5.84 -11.68 5.27
N VAL A 82 -4.76 -11.09 4.73
CA VAL A 82 -4.77 -10.46 3.42
C VAL A 82 -3.64 -11.00 2.55
N THR A 83 -4.01 -11.44 1.35
CA THR A 83 -3.08 -11.86 0.30
C THR A 83 -2.92 -10.73 -0.71
N ASN A 84 -1.70 -10.23 -0.88
CA ASN A 84 -1.37 -9.27 -1.93
C ASN A 84 -0.71 -10.04 -3.09
N MET A 85 -1.46 -10.26 -4.16
CA MET A 85 -0.98 -10.87 -5.40
C MET A 85 -0.40 -9.78 -6.30
N LEU A 86 0.92 -9.77 -6.47
CA LEU A 86 1.66 -8.79 -7.25
C LEU A 86 1.86 -9.33 -8.68
N ASN A 87 0.76 -9.47 -9.42
CA ASN A 87 0.71 -10.17 -10.70
C ASN A 87 1.34 -9.41 -11.88
N GLY A 88 1.77 -8.17 -11.65
CA GLY A 88 2.59 -7.40 -12.58
C GLY A 88 3.87 -8.09 -13.02
N THR A 89 4.33 -7.75 -14.23
CA THR A 89 5.63 -8.21 -14.78
C THR A 89 6.79 -7.27 -14.46
N SER A 90 6.49 -6.07 -13.96
CA SER A 90 7.50 -5.10 -13.53
C SER A 90 7.91 -5.36 -12.08
N ALA A 91 9.16 -5.03 -11.75
CA ALA A 91 9.66 -5.16 -10.38
C ALA A 91 8.75 -4.42 -9.38
N ASN A 92 8.46 -5.10 -8.27
CA ASN A 92 7.67 -4.60 -7.18
C ASN A 92 8.58 -4.13 -6.04
N SER A 93 8.15 -3.11 -5.30
CA SER A 93 8.94 -2.57 -4.19
C SER A 93 8.14 -2.18 -2.95
N ILE A 94 8.70 -2.49 -1.79
CA ILE A 94 8.25 -2.02 -0.47
C ILE A 94 9.40 -1.21 0.13
N ASN A 95 9.38 0.12 -0.10
CA ASN A 95 10.36 1.06 0.44
C ASN A 95 9.80 1.86 1.62
N GLY A 96 8.46 1.99 1.73
CA GLY A 96 7.74 2.61 2.84
C GLY A 96 7.43 1.65 3.98
N SER A 97 6.37 1.93 4.74
CA SER A 97 5.94 1.08 5.86
C SER A 97 4.62 0.38 5.59
N VAL A 98 4.56 -0.92 5.88
CA VAL A 98 3.33 -1.71 5.90
C VAL A 98 3.02 -2.08 7.35
N THR A 99 1.82 -1.78 7.81
CA THR A 99 1.34 -2.15 9.16
C THR A 99 0.04 -2.94 9.06
N SER A 100 -0.10 -3.98 9.86
CA SER A 100 -1.31 -4.79 9.93
C SER A 100 -1.58 -5.27 11.35
N ASN A 101 -2.85 -5.29 11.76
CA ASN A 101 -3.30 -6.00 12.97
C ASN A 101 -3.70 -7.46 12.69
N GLY A 102 -3.48 -7.95 11.47
CA GLY A 102 -3.70 -9.33 11.03
C GLY A 102 -2.46 -9.97 10.38
N ASN A 103 -2.68 -10.96 9.52
CA ASN A 103 -1.67 -11.66 8.72
C ASN A 103 -1.57 -11.00 7.35
N VAL A 104 -0.35 -10.88 6.82
CA VAL A 104 -0.10 -10.26 5.52
C VAL A 104 0.81 -11.15 4.69
N GLY A 105 0.35 -11.46 3.47
CA GLY A 105 1.16 -12.08 2.43
C GLY A 105 1.40 -11.12 1.27
N PHE A 106 2.62 -11.10 0.73
CA PHE A 106 2.94 -10.51 -0.57
C PHE A 106 3.58 -11.58 -1.46
N PHE A 107 2.96 -11.83 -2.61
CA PHE A 107 3.34 -12.86 -3.56
C PHE A 107 3.59 -12.24 -4.92
N SER A 108 4.81 -12.34 -5.43
CA SER A 108 5.26 -11.71 -6.69
C SER A 108 5.72 -12.79 -7.67
N PRO A 109 4.81 -13.61 -8.23
CA PRO A 109 5.17 -14.79 -9.02
C PRO A 109 5.88 -14.45 -10.34
N ASN A 110 5.61 -13.27 -10.90
CA ASN A 110 6.01 -12.89 -12.25
C ASN A 110 7.11 -11.82 -12.29
N ALA A 111 7.56 -11.34 -11.14
CA ALA A 111 8.50 -10.23 -11.05
C ALA A 111 9.33 -10.24 -9.75
N PRO A 112 10.52 -9.63 -9.74
CA PRO A 112 11.27 -9.43 -8.50
C PRO A 112 10.50 -8.57 -7.49
N LEU A 113 10.56 -8.95 -6.22
CA LEU A 113 10.10 -8.14 -5.09
C LEU A 113 11.30 -7.63 -4.29
N LYS A 114 11.45 -6.30 -4.20
CA LYS A 114 12.49 -5.65 -3.39
C LYS A 114 11.86 -5.05 -2.14
N VAL A 115 12.41 -5.37 -0.98
CA VAL A 115 11.97 -4.81 0.31
C VAL A 115 13.13 -4.10 0.97
N THR A 116 13.01 -2.78 1.14
CA THR A 116 13.98 -1.95 1.90
C THR A 116 13.31 -1.15 3.02
N GLY A 117 11.97 -1.13 3.04
CA GLY A 117 11.16 -0.53 4.09
C GLY A 117 10.83 -1.50 5.22
N THR A 118 9.69 -1.29 5.88
CA THR A 118 9.25 -2.11 7.01
C THR A 118 7.92 -2.79 6.72
N VAL A 119 7.76 -4.01 7.23
CA VAL A 119 6.48 -4.75 7.21
C VAL A 119 6.26 -5.30 8.62
N THR A 120 5.21 -4.83 9.28
CA THR A 120 4.83 -5.23 10.64
C THR A 120 3.42 -5.80 10.63
N ALA A 121 3.26 -7.04 11.09
CA ALA A 121 2.01 -7.76 11.12
C ALA A 121 2.08 -8.88 12.18
N ASN A 122 0.96 -9.57 12.45
CA ASN A 122 0.99 -10.79 13.30
C ASN A 122 1.82 -11.89 12.63
N ASN A 123 1.64 -12.07 11.32
CA ASN A 123 2.45 -12.93 10.48
C ASN A 123 2.74 -12.23 9.16
N VAL A 124 3.99 -12.36 8.67
CA VAL A 124 4.44 -11.79 7.41
C VAL A 124 4.94 -12.91 6.51
N THR A 125 4.38 -13.02 5.31
CA THR A 125 4.89 -13.88 4.24
C THR A 125 5.28 -13.03 3.04
N LEU A 126 6.52 -13.19 2.57
CA LEU A 126 7.03 -12.56 1.36
C LEU A 126 7.57 -13.66 0.46
N ALA A 127 7.05 -13.76 -0.77
CA ALA A 127 7.50 -14.77 -1.71
C ALA A 127 7.47 -14.25 -3.14
N THR A 128 8.41 -14.74 -3.96
CA THR A 128 8.36 -14.64 -5.43
C THR A 128 7.73 -15.89 -6.05
N MET A 129 7.21 -16.78 -5.23
CA MET A 129 6.49 -17.98 -5.65
C MET A 129 5.00 -17.67 -5.71
N ASP A 130 4.30 -18.39 -6.59
CA ASP A 130 2.84 -18.36 -6.65
C ASP A 130 2.23 -19.16 -5.50
N VAL A 131 1.01 -18.82 -5.11
CA VAL A 131 0.25 -19.46 -4.04
C VAL A 131 -1.23 -19.47 -4.38
N ASP A 132 -1.97 -20.47 -3.91
CA ASP A 132 -3.43 -20.36 -3.85
C ASP A 132 -3.81 -19.33 -2.76
N PRO A 133 -4.36 -18.16 -3.12
CA PRO A 133 -4.67 -17.10 -2.17
C PRO A 133 -5.73 -17.52 -1.13
N GLN A 134 -6.64 -18.42 -1.51
CA GLN A 134 -7.69 -18.93 -0.62
C GLN A 134 -7.08 -19.89 0.41
N ALA A 135 -6.18 -20.76 -0.03
CA ALA A 135 -5.48 -21.67 0.88
C ALA A 135 -4.65 -20.88 1.90
N PHE A 136 -3.91 -19.85 1.47
CA PHE A 136 -3.17 -18.96 2.38
C PHE A 136 -4.11 -18.30 3.40
N ASN A 137 -5.19 -17.67 2.91
CA ASN A 137 -6.13 -16.95 3.77
C ASN A 137 -6.87 -17.85 4.77
N SER A 138 -7.08 -19.13 4.45
CA SER A 138 -7.68 -20.08 5.39
C SER A 138 -6.83 -20.39 6.62
N GLY A 139 -5.55 -19.98 6.62
CA GLY A 139 -4.59 -20.27 7.70
C GLY A 139 -4.15 -21.74 7.79
N GLY A 140 -4.58 -22.57 6.84
CA GLY A 140 -4.20 -23.98 6.74
C GLY A 140 -2.87 -24.21 6.04
N THR A 141 -2.63 -25.45 5.62
CA THR A 141 -1.49 -25.80 4.77
C THR A 141 -1.70 -25.24 3.37
N PHE A 142 -0.70 -24.56 2.83
CA PHE A 142 -0.67 -24.09 1.45
C PHE A 142 0.66 -24.49 0.79
N THR A 143 0.63 -24.60 -0.53
CA THR A 143 1.81 -24.91 -1.34
C THR A 143 2.22 -23.67 -2.10
N MET A 144 3.52 -23.36 -2.07
CA MET A 144 4.11 -22.36 -2.94
C MET A 144 4.69 -23.06 -4.17
N ASN A 145 4.39 -22.53 -5.36
CA ASN A 145 4.91 -23.07 -6.62
C ASN A 145 5.80 -22.04 -7.31
N ALA A 146 6.84 -22.50 -8.01
CA ALA A 146 7.57 -21.60 -8.90
C ALA A 146 6.57 -21.07 -9.95
N GLY A 147 6.42 -19.76 -10.04
CA GLY A 147 5.51 -19.14 -11.02
C GLY A 147 5.91 -19.52 -12.45
N SER A 148 4.94 -19.54 -13.35
CA SER A 148 5.20 -19.66 -14.79
C SER A 148 5.72 -18.31 -15.31
N GLY A 149 6.99 -18.02 -15.05
CA GLY A 149 7.65 -16.85 -15.63
C GLY A 149 7.63 -16.83 -17.16
#